data_AF-A0A315X6F7-F1
#
_entry.id   AF-A0A315X6F7-F1
#
_cell.length_a   1.000
_cell.length_b   1.000
_cell.length_c   1.000
_cell.angle_alpha   90.00
_cell.angle_beta   90.00
_cell.angle_gamma   90.00
#
_symmetry.space_group_name_H-M   'P 1'
#
loop_
_entity.id
_entity.type
_entity.pdbx_description
1 polymer ?
#
loop_
_entity_poly.entity_id
_entity_poly.type
_entity_poly.pdbx_seq_one_letter_code
_entity_poly.pdbx_strand_id
1 'polypeptide(L)'
;MSRPTSWTTRSTPWNWVIHSRRWQRLERGEIYLTAPNLPDPRRRRAFVVVSRPELIASRYSSVLCVPLYTSYVGTPTEVALDEHSGLKRLSYARCDELTSVPRTRLTQFVGSVPAVKLRELGRAMAVALDIQASDLSD
;
A
#
# COMPACT_ATOMS: atom_id res chain seq x y z
N MET A 1 8.38 -31.11 53.90
CA MET A 1 8.05 -29.71 53.55
C MET A 1 9.26 -29.09 52.84
N SER A 2 9.09 -27.90 52.26
CA SER A 2 10.05 -27.20 51.36
C SER A 2 10.10 -27.74 49.93
N ARG A 3 9.81 -26.86 48.96
CA ARG A 3 9.73 -27.12 47.51
C ARG A 3 10.98 -26.55 46.84
N PRO A 4 11.56 -27.19 45.80
CA PRO A 4 12.55 -26.53 44.94
C PRO A 4 11.85 -25.54 43.99
N THR A 5 12.47 -24.37 43.79
CA THR A 5 11.95 -23.29 42.93
C THR A 5 12.09 -23.66 41.45
N SER A 6 11.05 -23.41 40.67
CA SER A 6 10.91 -23.86 39.28
C SER A 6 11.76 -23.06 38.27
N TRP A 7 12.57 -23.77 37.49
CA TRP A 7 12.99 -23.33 36.16
C TRP A 7 12.07 -23.97 35.11
N THR A 8 11.32 -23.15 34.37
CA THR A 8 10.54 -23.64 33.22
C THR A 8 10.56 -22.65 32.06
N THR A 9 11.53 -22.83 31.15
CA THR A 9 11.52 -22.21 29.84
C THR A 9 10.39 -22.81 28.99
N ARG A 10 9.36 -22.03 28.65
CA ARG A 10 8.57 -22.27 27.42
C ARG A 10 7.69 -21.10 26.97
N SER A 11 7.60 -20.97 25.65
CA SER A 11 6.59 -20.23 24.86
C SER A 11 6.30 -18.77 25.25
N THR A 12 6.98 -17.85 24.58
CA THR A 12 6.33 -16.59 24.15
C THR A 12 5.09 -16.96 23.32
N PRO A 13 3.89 -16.46 23.67
CA PRO A 13 2.68 -16.84 22.95
C PRO A 13 2.62 -16.15 21.59
N TRP A 14 2.24 -16.90 20.55
CA TRP A 14 1.96 -16.42 19.19
C TRP A 14 0.65 -15.61 19.13
N ASN A 15 0.52 -14.60 19.99
CA ASN A 15 -0.71 -13.83 20.16
C ASN A 15 -0.65 -12.53 19.35
N TRP A 16 -0.60 -12.66 18.02
CA TRP A 16 -1.14 -11.63 17.14
C TRP A 16 -2.66 -11.63 17.34
N VAL A 17 -3.13 -10.79 18.26
CA VAL A 17 -4.55 -10.70 18.64
C VAL A 17 -5.37 -10.20 17.45
N ILE A 18 -6.04 -11.13 16.77
CA ILE A 18 -7.01 -10.85 15.69
C ILE A 18 -8.33 -10.34 16.31
N HIS A 19 -8.29 -9.21 17.00
CA HIS A 19 -9.48 -8.56 17.59
C HIS A 19 -9.49 -7.05 17.39
N SER A 20 -9.80 -6.62 16.17
CA SER A 20 -10.85 -5.63 15.93
C SER A 20 -11.05 -5.43 14.43
N ARG A 21 -12.26 -5.72 13.92
CA ARG A 21 -12.66 -5.38 12.53
C ARG A 21 -13.00 -3.89 12.40
N ARG A 22 -12.14 -3.01 12.92
CA ARG A 22 -12.17 -1.60 12.60
C ARG A 22 -11.43 -1.47 11.28
N TRP A 23 -12.18 -1.48 10.18
CA TRP A 23 -11.64 -1.25 8.84
C TRP A 23 -10.68 -0.06 8.93
N GLN A 24 -9.41 -0.26 8.56
CA GLN A 24 -8.51 0.88 8.40
C GLN A 24 -9.19 1.84 7.43
N ARG A 25 -9.27 3.12 7.80
CA ARG A 25 -9.87 4.16 6.97
C ARG A 25 -8.88 4.47 5.85
N LEU A 26 -8.79 3.56 4.88
CA LEU A 26 -8.03 3.76 3.66
C LEU A 26 -8.63 4.96 2.93
N GLU A 27 -7.77 5.82 2.41
CA GLU A 27 -8.14 6.94 1.56
C GLU A 27 -7.30 6.95 0.27
N ARG A 28 -7.82 7.59 -0.77
CA ARG A 28 -7.15 7.66 -2.07
C ARG A 28 -5.92 8.56 -1.96
N GLY A 29 -4.76 8.06 -2.40
CA GLY A 29 -3.47 8.73 -2.28
C GLY A 29 -2.68 8.34 -1.04
N GLU A 30 -3.23 7.54 -0.11
CA GLU A 30 -2.45 7.01 1.01
C GLU A 30 -1.46 5.92 0.57
N ILE A 31 -0.34 5.84 1.26
CA ILE A 31 0.73 4.88 1.04
C ILE A 31 0.74 3.86 2.18
N TYR A 32 0.72 2.58 1.82
CA TYR A 32 0.76 1.47 2.76
C TYR A 32 1.86 0.46 2.41
N LEU A 33 2.50 -0.10 3.43
CA LEU A 33 3.33 -1.31 3.30
C LEU A 33 2.46 -2.56 3.38
N THR A 34 2.77 -3.53 2.52
CA THR A 34 2.15 -4.85 2.64
C THR A 34 2.60 -5.59 3.89
N ALA A 35 1.75 -6.50 4.35
CA ALA A 35 2.16 -7.61 5.20
C ALA A 35 3.44 -8.28 4.64
N PRO A 36 4.36 -8.75 5.50
CA PRO A 36 5.54 -9.48 5.06
C PRO A 36 5.15 -10.73 4.28
N ASN A 37 5.72 -10.90 3.08
CA ASN A 37 5.39 -12.03 2.21
C ASN A 37 6.34 -13.20 2.53
N LEU A 38 5.89 -14.16 3.34
CA LEU A 38 6.70 -15.35 3.63
C LEU A 38 7.01 -16.12 2.33
N PRO A 39 8.24 -16.64 2.15
CA PRO A 39 9.30 -16.81 3.14
C PRO A 39 10.27 -15.61 3.34
N ASP A 40 10.12 -14.50 2.61
CA ASP A 40 10.99 -13.32 2.73
C ASP A 40 10.28 -12.15 3.44
N PRO A 41 10.27 -12.11 4.79
CA PRO A 41 9.61 -11.04 5.53
C PRO A 41 10.27 -9.66 5.38
N ARG A 42 11.44 -9.56 4.73
CA ARG A 42 12.07 -8.26 4.39
C ARG A 42 11.44 -7.65 3.14
N ARG A 43 10.84 -8.44 2.25
CA ARG A 43 10.07 -7.97 1.09
C ARG A 43 8.67 -7.50 1.49
N ARG A 44 8.61 -6.41 2.26
CA ARG A 44 7.42 -5.54 2.29
C ARG A 44 7.52 -4.58 1.11
N ARG A 45 6.45 -4.48 0.33
CA ARG A 45 6.35 -3.59 -0.84
C ARG A 45 5.41 -2.45 -0.47
N ALA A 46 5.78 -1.22 -0.79
CA ALA A 46 4.92 -0.07 -0.57
C ALA A 46 3.99 0.14 -1.78
N PHE A 47 2.78 0.60 -1.52
CA PHE A 47 1.73 0.79 -2.52
C PHE A 47 0.97 2.09 -2.24
N VAL A 48 0.66 2.85 -3.29
CA VAL A 48 -0.28 3.98 -3.25
C VAL A 48 -1.68 3.44 -3.53
N VAL A 49 -2.67 3.76 -2.71
CA VAL A 49 -4.09 3.44 -2.97
C VAL A 49 -4.64 4.43 -4.00
N VAL A 50 -5.14 3.94 -5.15
CA VAL A 50 -5.57 4.81 -6.27
C VAL A 50 -7.05 4.71 -6.62
N SER A 51 -7.76 3.71 -6.08
CA SER A 51 -9.22 3.54 -6.25
C SER A 51 -10.01 4.82 -5.93
N ARG A 52 -11.15 4.97 -6.63
CA ARG A 52 -12.13 6.02 -6.32
C ARG A 52 -12.70 5.87 -4.89
N PRO A 53 -13.04 6.96 -4.19
CA PRO A 53 -13.51 6.91 -2.80
C PRO A 53 -14.68 5.96 -2.55
N GLU A 54 -15.60 5.83 -3.51
CA GLU A 54 -16.79 4.99 -3.41
C GLU A 54 -16.43 3.50 -3.34
N LEU A 55 -15.40 3.09 -4.09
CA LEU A 55 -14.91 1.71 -4.04
C LEU A 55 -14.17 1.46 -2.72
N ILE A 56 -13.46 2.46 -2.18
CA ILE A 56 -12.77 2.34 -0.89
C ILE A 56 -13.79 2.29 0.27
N ALA A 57 -14.84 3.12 0.23
CA ALA A 57 -15.93 3.11 1.20
C ALA A 57 -16.81 1.84 1.14
N SER A 58 -16.79 1.11 0.03
CA SER A 58 -17.60 -0.09 -0.18
C SER A 58 -17.15 -1.31 0.64
N ARG A 59 -17.94 -2.39 0.54
CA ARG A 59 -17.65 -3.73 1.08
C ARG A 59 -16.67 -4.59 0.25
N TYR A 60 -16.12 -4.09 -0.86
CA TYR A 60 -15.16 -4.86 -1.67
C TYR A 60 -13.92 -5.21 -0.85
N SER A 61 -13.44 -6.46 -0.95
CA SER A 61 -12.32 -6.97 -0.13
C SER A 61 -10.94 -6.49 -0.58
N SER A 62 -10.84 -5.91 -1.77
CA SER A 62 -9.63 -5.34 -2.35
C SER A 62 -9.82 -3.88 -2.78
N VAL A 63 -8.70 -3.21 -3.07
CA VAL A 63 -8.61 -1.88 -3.68
C VAL A 63 -7.56 -1.91 -4.79
N LEU A 64 -7.63 -0.98 -5.74
CA LEU A 64 -6.60 -0.79 -6.76
C LEU A 64 -5.46 0.05 -6.17
N CYS A 65 -4.24 -0.41 -6.42
CA CYS A 65 -3.02 0.20 -5.94
C CYS A 65 -1.94 0.25 -7.03
N VAL A 66 -1.09 1.27 -6.95
CA VAL A 66 0.14 1.39 -7.75
C VAL A 66 1.35 1.07 -6.85
N PRO A 67 2.24 0.14 -7.25
CA PRO A 67 3.42 -0.21 -6.47
C PRO A 67 4.50 0.86 -6.52
N LEU A 68 5.31 0.91 -5.45
CA LEU A 68 6.47 1.79 -5.32
C LEU A 68 7.78 1.02 -5.44
N TYR A 69 8.72 1.60 -6.19
CA TYR A 69 10.07 1.11 -6.40
C TYR A 69 11.11 2.19 -6.07
N THR A 70 12.30 1.79 -5.64
CA THR A 70 13.42 2.72 -5.45
C THR A 70 14.33 2.84 -6.67
N SER A 71 14.11 2.01 -7.69
CA SER A 71 14.78 2.05 -8.99
C SER A 71 13.93 2.79 -10.01
N TYR A 72 14.54 3.79 -10.65
CA TYR A 72 13.96 4.52 -11.77
C TYR A 72 14.08 3.71 -13.06
N VAL A 73 13.06 3.78 -13.92
CA VAL A 73 13.00 3.16 -15.25
C VAL A 73 12.85 4.23 -16.34
N GLY A 74 12.19 5.35 -16.05
CA GLY A 74 12.10 6.50 -16.96
C GLY A 74 10.97 6.44 -17.99
N THR A 75 9.85 5.81 -17.64
CA THR A 75 8.63 5.79 -18.46
C THR A 75 7.73 7.00 -18.15
N PRO A 76 6.88 7.46 -19.09
CA PRO A 76 5.90 8.53 -18.83
C PRO A 76 4.81 8.12 -17.81
N THR A 77 4.75 6.83 -17.50
CA THR A 77 3.84 6.16 -16.56
C THR A 77 4.45 6.01 -15.16
N GLU A 78 5.66 6.52 -14.93
CA GLU A 78 6.40 6.45 -13.66
C GLU A 78 6.44 7.82 -12.96
N VAL A 79 5.87 7.91 -11.75
CA VAL A 79 5.76 9.16 -10.98
C VAL A 79 6.65 9.13 -9.74
N ALA A 80 7.60 10.07 -9.68
CA ALA A 80 8.49 10.24 -8.54
C ALA A 80 7.74 10.78 -7.30
N LEU A 81 7.94 10.11 -6.16
CA LEU A 81 7.43 10.44 -4.82
C LEU A 81 8.57 10.43 -3.80
N ASP A 82 8.60 11.46 -2.96
CA ASP A 82 9.68 11.78 -2.03
C ASP A 82 9.20 11.75 -0.56
N GLU A 83 10.00 12.33 0.32
CA GLU A 83 9.73 12.49 1.76
C GLU A 83 8.45 13.28 2.08
N HIS A 84 7.97 14.16 1.20
CA HIS A 84 6.67 14.82 1.38
C HIS A 84 5.49 13.84 1.30
N SER A 85 5.73 12.63 0.78
CA SER A 85 4.75 11.52 0.78
C SER A 85 4.92 10.57 1.98
N GLY A 86 5.80 10.88 2.95
CA GLY A 86 6.14 10.02 4.10
C GLY A 86 7.16 8.91 3.80
N LEU A 87 7.76 8.91 2.60
CA LEU A 87 8.74 7.91 2.19
C LEU A 87 10.13 8.23 2.75
N LYS A 88 10.87 7.21 3.20
CA LYS A 88 12.25 7.37 3.72
C LYS A 88 13.31 7.69 2.65
N ARG A 89 12.94 7.62 1.37
CA ARG A 89 13.80 7.84 0.20
C ARG A 89 12.94 8.07 -1.03
N LEU A 90 13.48 8.80 -2.00
CA LEU A 90 12.90 8.93 -3.34
C LEU A 90 12.54 7.54 -3.89
N SER A 91 11.29 7.42 -4.31
CA SER A 91 10.69 6.22 -4.87
C SER A 91 9.78 6.59 -6.04
N TYR A 92 9.38 5.60 -6.81
CA TYR A 92 8.71 5.76 -8.09
C TYR A 92 7.47 4.88 -8.14
N ALA A 93 6.32 5.51 -8.39
CA ALA A 93 5.03 4.85 -8.59
C ALA A 93 4.87 4.47 -10.05
N ARG A 94 4.77 3.18 -10.38
CA ARG A 94 4.70 2.69 -11.77
C ARG A 94 3.28 2.29 -12.14
N CYS A 95 2.62 3.15 -12.92
CA CYS A 95 1.21 2.98 -13.25
C CYS A 95 0.93 1.76 -14.14
N ASP A 96 1.91 1.28 -14.93
CA ASP A 96 1.79 0.04 -15.71
C ASP A 96 1.62 -1.21 -14.83
N GLU A 97 2.07 -1.15 -13.58
CA GLU A 97 1.96 -2.23 -12.61
C GLU A 97 0.73 -2.08 -11.69
N LEU A 98 -0.31 -1.37 -12.16
CA LEU A 98 -1.60 -1.21 -11.45
C LEU A 98 -2.18 -2.57 -11.07
N THR A 99 -2.46 -2.78 -9.79
CA THR A 99 -2.86 -4.10 -9.28
C THR A 99 -3.94 -4.03 -8.20
N SER A 100 -4.78 -5.07 -8.12
CA SER A 100 -5.76 -5.22 -7.05
C SER A 100 -5.10 -5.84 -5.81
N VAL A 101 -5.12 -5.12 -4.69
CA VAL A 101 -4.52 -5.56 -3.42
C VAL A 101 -5.63 -5.80 -2.40
N PRO A 102 -5.69 -6.99 -1.76
CA PRO A 102 -6.60 -7.24 -0.64
C PRO A 102 -6.35 -6.25 0.49
N ARG A 103 -7.42 -5.64 1.03
CA ARG A 103 -7.31 -4.66 2.14
C ARG A 103 -6.58 -5.23 3.35
N THR A 104 -6.75 -6.53 3.62
CA THR A 104 -6.06 -7.26 4.69
C THR A 104 -4.54 -7.36 4.52
N ARG A 105 -4.02 -7.14 3.30
CA ARG A 105 -2.57 -7.06 3.05
C ARG A 105 -2.00 -5.66 3.26
N LEU A 106 -2.81 -4.60 3.20
CA LEU A 106 -2.38 -3.23 3.48
C LEU A 106 -2.38 -3.05 5.00
N THR A 107 -1.20 -3.13 5.63
CA THR A 107 -1.11 -3.32 7.10
C THR A 107 -0.59 -2.10 7.85
N GLN A 108 0.33 -1.35 7.24
CA GLN A 108 1.05 -0.26 7.89
C GLN A 108 1.01 0.97 7.00
N PHE A 109 0.34 2.02 7.46
CA PHE A 109 0.36 3.36 6.85
C PHE A 109 1.79 3.93 6.87
N VAL A 110 2.15 4.65 5.81
CA VAL A 110 3.46 5.29 5.61
C VAL A 110 3.33 6.81 5.51
N GLY A 111 2.31 7.29 4.81
CA GLY A 111 2.10 8.70 4.52
C GLY A 111 1.06 8.87 3.40
N SER A 112 0.89 10.10 2.92
CA SER A 112 -0.11 10.43 1.89
C SER A 112 0.53 11.24 0.76
N VAL A 113 0.23 10.88 -0.48
CA VAL A 113 0.74 11.54 -1.69
C VAL A 113 0.20 12.98 -1.77
N PRO A 114 1.07 14.00 -1.90
CA PRO A 114 0.64 15.39 -2.06
C PRO A 114 -0.29 15.58 -3.26
N ALA A 115 -1.28 16.48 -3.15
CA ALA A 115 -2.32 16.65 -4.17
C ALA A 115 -1.79 16.95 -5.59
N VAL A 116 -0.61 17.60 -5.71
CA VAL A 116 0.08 17.80 -7.00
C VAL A 116 0.51 16.46 -7.61
N LYS A 117 1.20 15.63 -6.82
CA LYS A 117 1.64 14.29 -7.20
C LYS A 117 0.48 13.33 -7.44
N LEU A 118 -0.64 13.47 -6.74
CA LEU A 118 -1.83 12.66 -7.00
C LEU A 118 -2.47 12.99 -8.37
N ARG A 119 -2.36 14.24 -8.85
CA ARG A 119 -2.75 14.62 -10.23
C ARG A 119 -1.77 14.10 -11.28
N GLU A 120 -0.46 14.13 -11.00
CA GLU A 120 0.55 13.48 -11.86
C GLU A 120 0.27 11.98 -11.99
N LEU A 121 0.00 11.29 -10.87
CA LEU A 121 -0.36 9.87 -10.84
C LEU A 121 -1.64 9.59 -11.64
N GLY A 122 -2.65 10.48 -11.55
CA GLY A 122 -3.86 10.41 -12.37
C GLY A 122 -3.56 10.43 -13.88
N ARG A 123 -2.70 11.35 -14.33
CA ARG A 123 -2.27 11.43 -15.75
C ARG A 123 -1.43 10.23 -16.16
N ALA A 124 -0.48 9.81 -15.33
CA ALA A 124 0.35 8.63 -15.59
C ALA A 124 -0.48 7.33 -15.68
N MET A 125 -1.56 7.19 -14.89
CA MET A 125 -2.51 6.09 -15.03
C MET A 125 -3.35 6.17 -16.30
N ALA A 126 -3.75 7.37 -16.74
CA ALA A 126 -4.44 7.52 -18.02
C ALA A 126 -3.54 7.08 -19.18
N VAL A 127 -2.27 7.50 -19.19
CA VAL A 127 -1.26 7.06 -20.18
C VAL A 127 -1.02 5.54 -20.11
N ALA A 128 -0.88 4.96 -18.91
CA ALA A 128 -0.64 3.53 -18.73
C ALA A 128 -1.82 2.63 -19.17
N LEU A 129 -3.03 3.20 -19.22
CA LEU A 129 -4.26 2.51 -19.62
C LEU A 129 -4.75 2.93 -21.02
N ASP A 130 -3.97 3.75 -21.74
CA ASP A 130 -4.32 4.40 -23.01
C ASP A 130 -5.70 5.09 -23.02
N ILE A 131 -6.04 5.75 -21.91
CA ILE A 131 -7.30 6.51 -21.76
C ILE A 131 -7.07 7.93 -22.26
N GLN A 132 -7.73 8.27 -23.36
CA GLN A 132 -7.68 9.58 -23.99
C GLN A 132 -8.89 10.44 -23.57
N ALA A 133 -8.78 11.76 -23.73
CA ALA A 133 -9.88 12.68 -23.41
C ALA A 133 -11.10 12.48 -24.34
N SER A 134 -10.88 11.98 -25.56
CA SER A 134 -11.91 11.60 -26.53
C SER A 134 -12.83 10.48 -26.03
N ASP A 135 -12.32 9.60 -25.15
CA ASP A 135 -13.03 8.40 -24.72
C ASP A 135 -14.03 8.71 -23.59
N LEU A 136 -14.06 9.97 -23.16
CA LEU A 136 -14.92 10.52 -22.11
C LEU A 136 -15.95 11.51 -22.65
N SER A 137 -15.92 11.80 -23.96
CA SER A 137 -16.90 12.62 -24.67
C SER A 137 -17.82 11.73 -25.50
N ASP A 138 -19.01 11.45 -24.95
CA ASP A 138 -20.20 11.02 -25.71
C ASP A 138 -20.80 12.20 -26.51
#